data_AF-A0A4Y5SLN8-F1
#
_entry.id   AF-A0A4Y5SLN8-F1
#
_cell.length_a   1.000
_cell.length_b   1.000
_cell.length_c   1.000
_cell.angle_alpha   90.00
_cell.angle_beta   90.00
_cell.angle_gamma   90.00
#
_symmetry.space_group_name_H-M   'P 1'
#
loop_
_entity.id
_entity.type
_entity.pdbx_description
1 polymer ?
#
loop_
_entity_poly.entity_id
_entity_poly.type
_entity_poly.pdbx_seq_one_letter_code
_entity_poly.pdbx_strand_id
1 'polypeptide(L)'
;MSDSMLRGIGYLLSITLVLYALSSLSKGQGFFATSVGRLFGLLVAILLAYFISRIFYGLPLDWGADGKSLSHAVALMFPLYAFSFVAVLYFGAERFMDMARPGFVDEWSLSLIPYSLAFWILSGILTAFSYDAVPYELFGERGRTAGIAGATVVFALNYNQPLLTGFWRPEDIVFFGAAFAYSYSVNGKASSLVIAYLISELPLWWCLLYPLGGTVFVGYMTARFLLSACFLFRHLA
;
A
#
# COMPACT_ATOMS: atom_id res chain seq x y z
N MET A 1 -16.74 5.88 25.91
CA MET A 1 -15.76 5.60 24.82
C MET A 1 -14.40 6.06 25.32
N SER A 2 -13.31 5.31 25.14
CA SER A 2 -11.99 5.78 25.59
C SER A 2 -11.55 6.98 24.75
N ASP A 3 -10.74 7.88 25.33
CA ASP A 3 -10.24 9.09 24.65
C ASP A 3 -9.52 8.74 23.33
N SER A 4 -8.72 7.67 23.34
CA SER A 4 -8.04 7.15 22.16
C SER A 4 -8.99 6.64 21.06
N MET A 5 -10.11 6.01 21.44
CA MET A 5 -11.13 5.58 20.48
C MET A 5 -11.83 6.79 19.82
N LEU A 6 -12.10 7.85 20.59
CA LEU A 6 -12.60 9.12 20.05
C LEU A 6 -11.60 9.72 19.05
N ARG A 7 -10.31 9.72 19.39
CA ARG A 7 -9.23 10.17 18.51
C ARG A 7 -9.12 9.31 17.24
N GLY A 8 -9.23 7.99 17.35
CA GLY A 8 -9.24 7.07 16.22
C GLY A 8 -10.42 7.32 15.27
N ILE A 9 -11.63 7.48 15.80
CA ILE A 9 -12.82 7.83 15.00
C ILE A 9 -12.64 9.21 14.35
N GLY A 10 -12.15 10.20 15.10
CA GLY A 10 -11.87 11.53 14.57
C GLY A 10 -10.81 11.51 13.46
N TYR A 11 -9.77 10.68 13.61
CA TYR A 11 -8.75 10.46 12.60
C TYR A 11 -9.34 9.85 11.34
N LEU A 12 -10.08 8.74 11.47
CA LEU A 12 -10.76 8.05 10.37
C LEU A 12 -11.65 9.00 9.58
N LEU A 13 -12.50 9.78 10.26
CA LEU A 13 -13.39 10.72 9.59
C LEU A 13 -12.62 11.84 8.90
N SER A 14 -11.62 12.43 9.58
CA SER A 14 -10.84 13.55 9.03
C SER A 14 -10.01 13.14 7.82
N ILE A 15 -9.27 12.03 7.90
CA ILE A 15 -8.45 11.56 6.78
C ILE A 15 -9.32 11.19 5.59
N THR A 16 -10.44 10.50 5.82
CA THR A 16 -11.36 10.11 4.77
C THR A 16 -11.98 11.33 4.09
N LEU A 17 -12.57 12.25 4.84
CA LEU A 17 -13.19 13.45 4.26
C LEU A 17 -12.18 14.29 3.47
N VAL A 18 -10.99 14.51 4.01
CA VAL A 18 -9.96 15.34 3.36
C VAL A 18 -9.43 14.70 2.08
N LEU A 19 -9.13 13.40 2.08
CA LEU A 19 -8.65 12.71 0.89
C LEU A 19 -9.73 12.60 -0.20
N TYR A 20 -10.99 12.42 0.19
CA TYR A 20 -12.11 12.43 -0.74
C TYR A 20 -12.35 13.81 -1.33
N ALA A 21 -12.26 14.87 -0.52
CA ALA A 21 -12.35 16.25 -1.01
C ALA A 21 -11.23 16.55 -2.00
N LEU A 22 -9.98 16.20 -1.69
CA LEU A 22 -8.83 16.37 -2.57
C LEU A 22 -9.05 15.66 -3.91
N SER A 23 -9.49 14.40 -3.89
CA SER A 23 -9.74 13.65 -5.12
C SER A 23 -10.88 14.19 -5.96
N SER A 24 -11.98 14.58 -5.32
CA SER A 24 -13.11 15.21 -5.99
C SER A 24 -12.68 16.50 -6.71
N LEU A 25 -11.87 17.34 -6.04
CA LEU A 25 -11.28 18.53 -6.63
C LEU A 25 -10.33 18.20 -7.78
N SER A 26 -9.52 17.15 -7.64
CA SER A 26 -8.57 16.72 -8.66
C SER A 26 -9.23 16.18 -9.93
N LYS A 27 -10.36 15.45 -9.82
CA LYS A 27 -11.08 14.90 -10.98
C LYS A 27 -11.52 15.98 -11.98
N GLY A 28 -11.80 17.19 -11.50
CA GLY A 28 -12.23 18.30 -12.33
C GLY A 28 -11.10 19.03 -13.08
N GLN A 29 -9.82 18.68 -12.88
CA GLN A 29 -8.70 19.45 -13.43
C GLN A 29 -7.75 18.57 -14.25
N GLY A 30 -7.52 18.97 -15.51
CA GLY A 30 -6.64 18.27 -16.44
C GLY A 30 -5.19 18.11 -15.94
N PHE A 31 -4.71 19.02 -15.08
CA PHE A 31 -3.37 18.90 -14.47
C PHE A 31 -3.18 17.57 -13.74
N PHE A 32 -4.17 17.13 -12.94
CA PHE A 32 -4.09 15.88 -12.17
C PHE A 32 -4.19 14.61 -13.04
N ALA A 33 -4.51 14.74 -14.33
CA ALA A 33 -4.40 13.62 -15.26
C ALA A 33 -2.93 13.34 -15.64
N THR A 34 -2.06 14.35 -15.59
CA THR A 34 -0.62 14.24 -15.92
C THR A 34 0.17 13.54 -14.82
N SER A 35 1.32 12.95 -15.17
CA SER A 35 2.25 12.33 -14.21
C SER A 35 2.67 13.31 -13.11
N VAL A 36 3.02 14.55 -13.48
CA VAL A 36 3.43 15.61 -12.53
C VAL A 36 2.27 15.94 -11.59
N GLY A 37 1.06 16.12 -12.13
CA GLY A 37 -0.11 16.41 -11.30
C GLY A 37 -0.48 15.28 -10.35
N ARG A 38 -0.38 14.02 -10.78
CA ARG A 38 -0.60 12.85 -9.91
C ARG A 38 0.40 12.81 -8.73
N LEU A 39 1.68 13.03 -9.01
CA LEU A 39 2.71 13.12 -7.96
C LEU A 39 2.44 14.29 -7.01
N PHE A 40 2.10 15.45 -7.56
CA PHE A 40 1.75 16.62 -6.75
C PHE A 40 0.54 16.34 -5.84
N GLY A 41 -0.53 15.75 -6.39
CA GLY A 41 -1.71 15.35 -5.62
C GLY A 41 -1.37 14.36 -4.50
N LEU A 42 -0.50 13.39 -4.77
CA LEU A 42 -0.03 12.43 -3.77
C LEU A 42 0.81 13.09 -2.67
N LEU A 43 1.69 14.03 -3.02
CA LEU A 43 2.45 14.82 -2.03
C LEU A 43 1.51 15.64 -1.14
N VAL A 44 0.51 16.28 -1.72
CA VAL A 44 -0.53 17.01 -0.97
C VAL A 44 -1.30 16.05 -0.05
N ALA A 45 -1.66 14.87 -0.52
CA ALA A 45 -2.33 13.85 0.29
C ALA A 45 -1.48 13.43 1.50
N ILE A 46 -0.17 13.20 1.31
CA ILE A 46 0.76 12.87 2.40
C ILE A 46 0.89 14.01 3.39
N LEU A 47 1.01 15.26 2.91
CA LEU A 47 1.08 16.43 3.79
C LEU A 47 -0.17 16.57 4.65
N LEU A 48 -1.35 16.42 4.05
CA LEU A 48 -2.63 16.47 4.76
C LEU A 48 -2.75 15.32 5.76
N ALA A 49 -2.42 14.09 5.35
CA ALA A 49 -2.41 12.93 6.24
C ALA A 49 -1.43 13.12 7.41
N TYR A 50 -0.27 13.72 7.17
CA TYR A 50 0.70 14.07 8.20
C TYR A 50 0.11 15.08 9.21
N PHE A 51 -0.50 16.18 8.76
CA PHE A 51 -1.13 17.16 9.66
C PHE A 51 -2.25 16.54 10.50
N ILE A 52 -3.11 15.72 9.87
CA ILE A 52 -4.18 15.00 10.57
C ILE A 52 -3.57 14.05 11.61
N SER A 53 -2.53 13.30 11.25
CA SER A 53 -1.83 12.41 12.18
C SER A 53 -1.18 13.16 13.35
N ARG A 54 -0.66 14.37 13.12
CA ARG A 54 -0.13 15.22 14.19
C ARG A 54 -1.22 15.70 15.15
N ILE A 55 -2.42 16.02 14.65
CA ILE A 55 -3.56 16.42 15.48
C ILE A 55 -4.05 15.26 16.34
N PHE A 56 -4.23 14.08 15.74
CA PHE A 56 -4.88 12.96 16.43
C PHE A 56 -3.93 12.01 17.14
N TYR A 57 -2.67 11.86 16.73
CA TYR A 57 -1.72 10.92 17.33
C TYR A 57 -0.53 11.63 18.02
N GLY A 58 0.01 12.69 17.40
CA GLY A 58 1.09 13.51 17.97
C GLY A 58 2.52 13.14 17.55
N LEU A 59 2.69 12.29 16.51
CA LEU A 59 3.92 11.73 15.90
C LEU A 59 5.29 12.36 16.25
N PRO A 60 6.35 11.54 16.47
CA PRO A 60 6.89 10.76 15.35
C PRO A 60 6.81 9.24 15.52
N LEU A 61 6.35 8.55 14.47
CA LEU A 61 6.48 7.11 14.28
C LEU A 61 7.93 6.78 13.90
N ASP A 62 8.37 5.57 14.25
CA ASP A 62 9.71 5.07 13.93
C ASP A 62 9.86 4.85 12.42
N TRP A 63 10.88 5.48 11.84
CA TRP A 63 11.29 5.30 10.44
C TRP A 63 12.28 4.15 10.25
N GLY A 64 12.69 3.48 11.33
CA GLY A 64 13.51 2.28 11.27
C GLY A 64 12.82 1.15 10.52
N ALA A 65 13.58 0.53 9.61
CA ALA A 65 13.23 -0.77 9.04
C ALA A 65 14.18 -1.83 9.61
N ASP A 66 13.66 -3.03 9.85
CA ASP A 66 14.49 -4.17 10.20
C ASP A 66 14.09 -5.41 9.40
N GLY A 67 15.05 -6.32 9.25
CA GLY A 67 14.89 -7.54 8.45
C GLY A 67 13.85 -8.51 9.00
N LYS A 68 13.64 -8.55 10.33
CA LYS A 68 12.63 -9.42 10.95
C LYS A 68 11.24 -8.92 10.60
N SER A 69 10.97 -7.64 10.79
CA SER A 69 9.69 -7.01 10.44
C SER A 69 9.39 -7.12 8.94
N LEU A 70 10.39 -6.88 8.08
CA LEU A 70 10.24 -7.04 6.63
C LEU A 70 9.92 -8.49 6.26
N SER A 71 10.67 -9.46 6.81
CA SER A 71 10.44 -10.88 6.53
C SER A 71 9.04 -11.32 6.96
N HIS A 72 8.54 -10.79 8.09
CA HIS A 72 7.21 -11.10 8.60
C HIS A 72 6.12 -10.51 7.68
N ALA A 73 6.26 -9.24 7.26
CA ALA A 73 5.34 -8.62 6.31
C ALA A 73 5.30 -9.41 4.99
N VAL A 74 6.46 -9.73 4.42
CA VAL A 74 6.57 -10.49 3.15
C VAL A 74 6.04 -11.93 3.30
N ALA A 75 6.21 -12.57 4.46
CA ALA A 75 5.64 -13.90 4.72
C ALA A 75 4.10 -13.89 4.67
N LEU A 76 3.46 -12.86 5.22
CA LEU A 76 2.00 -12.72 5.20
C LEU A 76 1.45 -12.46 3.79
N MET A 77 2.28 -11.94 2.88
CA MET A 77 1.92 -11.73 1.47
C MET A 77 1.98 -13.02 0.64
N PHE A 78 2.42 -14.14 1.22
CA PHE A 78 2.53 -15.42 0.52
C PHE A 78 1.26 -15.82 -0.25
N PRO A 79 0.03 -15.74 0.32
CA PRO A 79 -1.16 -16.12 -0.42
C PRO A 79 -1.42 -15.21 -1.63
N LEU A 80 -1.17 -13.90 -1.53
CA LEU A 80 -1.28 -12.97 -2.66
C LEU A 80 -0.27 -13.30 -3.76
N TYR A 81 0.96 -13.59 -3.37
CA TYR A 81 2.02 -13.92 -4.32
C TYR A 81 1.79 -15.29 -4.97
N ALA A 82 1.28 -16.27 -4.22
CA ALA A 82 0.87 -17.56 -4.75
C ALA A 82 -0.26 -17.40 -5.77
N PHE A 83 -1.30 -16.61 -5.45
CA PHE A 83 -2.38 -16.30 -6.38
C PHE A 83 -1.85 -15.66 -7.67
N SER A 84 -0.97 -14.68 -7.54
CA SER A 84 -0.38 -14.01 -8.70
C SER A 84 0.54 -14.93 -9.51
N PHE A 85 1.27 -15.83 -8.86
CA PHE A 85 2.13 -16.81 -9.53
C PHE A 85 1.29 -17.82 -10.32
N VAL A 86 0.21 -18.33 -9.73
CA VAL A 86 -0.77 -19.18 -10.44
C VAL A 86 -1.39 -18.44 -11.62
N ALA A 87 -1.73 -17.16 -11.45
CA ALA A 87 -2.26 -16.34 -12.54
C ALA A 87 -1.25 -16.19 -13.70
N VAL A 88 0.04 -16.01 -13.43
CA VAL A 88 1.10 -16.02 -14.47
C VAL A 88 1.12 -17.35 -15.22
N LEU A 89 1.07 -18.49 -14.50
CA LEU A 89 1.07 -19.81 -15.11
C LEU A 89 -0.18 -20.07 -15.96
N TYR A 90 -1.32 -19.51 -15.55
CA TYR A 90 -2.60 -19.69 -16.24
C TYR A 90 -2.75 -18.78 -17.47
N PHE A 91 -2.46 -17.48 -17.33
CA PHE A 91 -2.65 -16.50 -18.41
C PHE A 91 -1.46 -16.42 -19.37
N GLY A 92 -0.28 -16.88 -18.95
CA GLY A 92 0.97 -16.69 -19.66
C GLY A 92 1.67 -15.37 -19.31
N ALA A 93 2.98 -15.32 -19.53
CA ALA A 93 3.85 -14.23 -19.12
C ALA A 93 3.43 -12.86 -19.68
N GLU A 94 3.32 -12.75 -21.01
CA GLU A 94 3.00 -11.49 -21.69
C GLU A 94 1.64 -10.95 -21.29
N ARG A 95 0.62 -11.80 -21.29
CA ARG A 95 -0.74 -11.40 -20.92
C ARG A 95 -0.82 -10.94 -19.46
N PHE A 96 -0.18 -11.67 -18.54
CA PHE A 96 -0.19 -11.28 -17.14
C PHE A 96 0.59 -9.97 -16.91
N MET A 97 1.68 -9.76 -17.63
CA MET A 97 2.42 -8.52 -17.62
C MET A 97 1.58 -7.35 -18.15
N ASP A 98 0.85 -7.50 -19.24
CA ASP A 98 -0.08 -6.48 -19.73
C ASP A 98 -1.19 -6.15 -18.73
N MET A 99 -1.68 -7.16 -17.99
CA MET A 99 -2.64 -6.96 -16.90
C MET A 99 -2.06 -6.16 -15.72
N ALA A 100 -0.74 -6.17 -15.54
CA ALA A 100 -0.06 -5.38 -14.52
C ALA A 100 0.17 -3.92 -14.93
N ARG A 101 -0.06 -3.55 -16.20
CA ARG A 101 0.15 -2.18 -16.69
C ARG A 101 -0.66 -1.17 -15.86
N PRO A 102 -0.05 -0.07 -15.38
CA PRO A 102 -0.78 0.98 -14.70
C PRO A 102 -1.81 1.61 -15.64
N GLY A 103 -3.05 1.80 -15.17
CA GLY A 103 -4.16 2.31 -16.01
C GLY A 103 -4.00 3.76 -16.49
N PHE A 104 -2.96 4.47 -16.09
CA PHE A 104 -2.63 5.82 -16.57
C PHE A 104 -1.48 5.83 -17.59
N VAL A 105 -0.97 4.66 -17.98
CA VAL A 105 0.10 4.51 -18.97
C VAL A 105 -0.46 3.86 -20.23
N ASP A 106 -0.40 4.60 -21.34
CA ASP A 106 -0.76 4.08 -22.65
C ASP A 106 0.42 3.34 -23.28
N GLU A 107 1.58 4.00 -23.32
CA GLU A 107 2.83 3.49 -23.89
C GLU A 107 3.99 3.58 -22.89
N TRP A 108 4.94 2.66 -23.00
CA TRP A 108 6.12 2.67 -22.14
C TRP A 108 7.13 3.72 -22.58
N SER A 109 7.71 4.45 -21.62
CA SER A 109 8.81 5.39 -21.82
C SER A 109 9.82 5.32 -20.67
N LEU A 110 11.07 5.71 -20.94
CA LEU A 110 12.14 5.71 -19.94
C LEU A 110 11.83 6.61 -18.72
N SER A 111 11.04 7.66 -18.93
CA SER A 111 10.57 8.55 -17.86
C SER A 111 9.68 7.86 -16.82
N LEU A 112 9.09 6.71 -17.15
CA LEU A 112 8.29 5.92 -16.20
C LEU A 112 9.14 5.34 -15.07
N ILE A 113 10.43 5.07 -15.27
CA ILE A 113 11.30 4.49 -14.23
C ILE A 113 11.41 5.42 -13.00
N PRO A 114 11.94 6.64 -13.11
CA PRO A 114 12.03 7.53 -11.95
C PRO A 114 10.65 7.96 -11.44
N TYR A 115 9.68 8.13 -12.35
CA TYR A 115 8.31 8.48 -11.98
C TYR A 115 7.64 7.41 -11.11
N SER A 116 7.69 6.15 -11.54
CA SER A 116 7.07 5.02 -10.85
C SER A 116 7.67 4.83 -9.45
N LEU A 117 9.00 4.84 -9.34
CA LEU A 117 9.68 4.76 -8.05
C LEU A 117 9.20 5.85 -7.11
N ALA A 118 9.18 7.12 -7.54
CA ALA A 118 8.69 8.21 -6.71
C ALA A 118 7.22 8.02 -6.33
N PHE A 119 6.36 7.68 -7.29
CA PHE A 119 4.92 7.55 -7.07
C PHE A 119 4.59 6.43 -6.07
N TRP A 120 5.17 5.24 -6.23
CA TRP A 120 4.87 4.11 -5.35
C TRP A 120 5.62 4.15 -4.02
N ILE A 121 6.80 4.80 -3.93
CA ILE A 121 7.43 5.09 -2.62
C ILE A 121 6.51 5.99 -1.80
N LEU A 122 6.03 7.08 -2.39
CA LEU A 122 5.10 8.00 -1.72
C LEU A 122 3.78 7.31 -1.35
N SER A 123 3.24 6.48 -2.24
CA SER A 123 2.01 5.70 -1.98
C SER A 123 2.22 4.70 -0.84
N GLY A 124 3.38 4.04 -0.80
CA GLY A 124 3.77 3.14 0.28
C GLY A 124 3.93 3.86 1.62
N ILE A 125 4.51 5.06 1.63
CA ILE A 125 4.61 5.90 2.84
C ILE A 125 3.21 6.28 3.34
N LEU A 126 2.34 6.76 2.45
CA LEU A 126 0.96 7.10 2.81
C LEU A 126 0.24 5.90 3.42
N THR A 127 0.35 4.74 2.79
CA THR A 127 -0.25 3.48 3.24
C THR A 127 0.29 3.05 4.60
N ALA A 128 1.59 2.77 4.69
CA ALA A 128 2.20 2.21 5.88
C ALA A 128 2.06 3.10 7.13
N PHE A 129 2.22 4.42 6.95
CA PHE A 129 2.17 5.34 8.09
C PHE A 129 0.74 5.78 8.40
N SER A 130 -0.03 6.18 7.39
CA SER A 130 -1.32 6.84 7.63
C SER A 130 -2.51 5.88 7.58
N TYR A 131 -2.41 4.76 6.87
CA TYR A 131 -3.49 3.77 6.81
C TYR A 131 -3.27 2.59 7.74
N ASP A 132 -2.02 2.25 8.07
CA ASP A 132 -1.70 1.14 8.97
C ASP A 132 -1.26 1.61 10.35
N ALA A 133 -0.08 2.23 10.46
CA ALA A 133 0.55 2.47 11.75
C ALA A 133 -0.24 3.43 12.65
N VAL A 134 -0.53 4.65 12.19
CA VAL A 134 -1.29 5.64 12.99
C VAL A 134 -2.64 5.10 13.46
N PRO A 135 -3.52 4.58 12.59
CA PRO A 135 -4.80 4.07 13.06
C PRO A 135 -4.64 2.83 13.93
N TYR A 136 -3.66 1.95 13.70
CA TYR A 136 -3.40 0.84 14.63
C TYR A 136 -3.14 1.36 16.05
N GLU A 137 -2.29 2.38 16.20
CA GLU A 137 -1.97 2.95 17.51
C GLU A 137 -3.18 3.61 18.17
N LEU A 138 -4.01 4.32 17.39
CA LEU A 138 -5.21 5.00 17.89
C LEU A 138 -6.32 4.04 18.31
N PHE A 139 -6.48 2.91 17.62
CA PHE A 139 -7.51 1.92 17.94
C PHE A 139 -6.99 0.79 18.85
N GLY A 140 -5.67 0.63 18.94
CA GLY A 140 -4.98 -0.50 19.58
C GLY A 140 -5.03 -0.53 21.11
N GLU A 141 -5.36 0.56 21.78
CA GLU A 141 -5.51 0.59 23.25
C GLU A 141 -6.54 -0.43 23.78
N ARG A 142 -7.56 -0.73 22.97
CA ARG A 142 -8.59 -1.73 23.31
C ARG A 142 -8.17 -3.16 23.00
N GLY A 143 -6.94 -3.34 22.54
CA GLY A 143 -6.36 -4.63 22.16
C GLY A 143 -5.98 -4.68 20.68
N ARG A 144 -5.08 -5.62 20.37
CA ARG A 144 -4.52 -5.84 19.03
C ARG A 144 -5.60 -5.93 17.95
N THR A 145 -6.68 -6.67 18.20
CA THR A 145 -7.77 -6.85 17.22
C THR A 145 -8.45 -5.54 16.86
N ALA A 146 -8.66 -4.64 17.84
CA ALA A 146 -9.25 -3.33 17.58
C ALA A 146 -8.31 -2.45 16.75
N GLY A 147 -7.01 -2.47 17.04
CA GLY A 147 -5.98 -1.79 16.24
C GLY A 147 -5.97 -2.24 14.78
N ILE A 148 -5.93 -3.56 14.56
CA ILE A 148 -5.92 -4.15 13.20
C ILE A 148 -7.22 -3.80 12.45
N ALA A 149 -8.38 -3.97 13.10
CA ALA A 149 -9.66 -3.66 12.48
C ALA A 149 -9.77 -2.17 12.12
N GLY A 150 -9.34 -1.28 13.02
CA GLY A 150 -9.34 0.16 12.79
C GLY A 150 -8.46 0.57 11.61
N ALA A 151 -7.22 0.09 11.56
CA ALA A 151 -6.31 0.29 10.43
C ALA A 151 -6.91 -0.25 9.12
N THR A 152 -7.43 -1.49 9.13
CA THR A 152 -8.06 -2.11 7.95
C THR A 152 -9.24 -1.28 7.45
N VAL A 153 -10.07 -0.72 8.33
CA VAL A 153 -11.20 0.15 7.96
C VAL A 153 -10.70 1.47 7.34
N VAL A 154 -9.67 2.09 7.92
CA VAL A 154 -9.06 3.30 7.34
C VAL A 154 -8.51 3.00 5.95
N PHE A 155 -7.75 1.92 5.79
CA PHE A 155 -7.24 1.47 4.49
C PHE A 155 -8.38 1.25 3.50
N ALA A 156 -9.38 0.42 3.86
CA ALA A 156 -10.47 0.04 2.97
C ALA A 156 -11.29 1.23 2.48
N LEU A 157 -11.47 2.26 3.31
CA LEU A 157 -12.23 3.46 2.93
C LEU A 157 -11.42 4.44 2.08
N ASN A 158 -10.09 4.42 2.15
CA ASN A 158 -9.22 5.42 1.53
C ASN A 158 -8.44 4.90 0.32
N TYR A 159 -8.03 3.63 0.32
CA TYR A 159 -7.29 3.02 -0.77
C TYR A 159 -8.17 2.96 -2.03
N ASN A 160 -7.72 3.61 -3.12
CA ASN A 160 -8.52 3.85 -4.35
C ASN A 160 -9.83 4.64 -4.16
N GLN A 161 -10.12 5.15 -2.96
CA GLN A 161 -11.30 5.95 -2.62
C GLN A 161 -12.59 5.35 -3.20
N PRO A 162 -12.96 4.13 -2.76
CA PRO A 162 -13.97 3.33 -3.43
C PRO A 162 -15.36 3.97 -3.41
N LEU A 163 -15.68 4.87 -2.47
CA LEU A 163 -16.97 5.56 -2.48
C LEU A 163 -17.06 6.65 -3.58
N LEU A 164 -15.92 7.07 -4.16
CA LEU A 164 -15.85 7.98 -5.31
C LEU A 164 -15.58 7.29 -6.63
N THR A 165 -14.82 6.19 -6.62
CA THR A 165 -14.38 5.48 -7.83
C THR A 165 -15.22 4.25 -8.13
N GLY A 166 -15.98 3.75 -7.14
CA GLY A 166 -16.66 2.45 -7.20
C GLY A 166 -15.70 1.26 -7.13
N PHE A 167 -14.40 1.50 -6.97
CA PHE A 167 -13.37 0.48 -7.16
C PHE A 167 -12.91 -0.11 -5.84
N TRP A 168 -13.62 -1.15 -5.40
CA TRP A 168 -13.22 -1.98 -4.28
C TRP A 168 -12.27 -3.09 -4.75
N ARG A 169 -11.12 -3.22 -4.07
CA ARG A 169 -10.17 -4.32 -4.27
C ARG A 169 -10.04 -5.16 -3.01
N PRO A 170 -10.85 -6.20 -2.84
CA PRO A 170 -10.85 -7.03 -1.64
C PRO A 170 -9.47 -7.63 -1.33
N GLU A 171 -8.71 -8.02 -2.35
CA GLU A 171 -7.35 -8.52 -2.23
C GLU A 171 -6.44 -7.49 -1.57
N ASP A 172 -6.46 -6.25 -2.04
CA ASP A 172 -5.63 -5.17 -1.49
C ASP A 172 -6.05 -4.85 -0.06
N ILE A 173 -7.35 -4.89 0.26
CA ILE A 173 -7.85 -4.68 1.62
C ILE A 173 -7.36 -5.78 2.58
N VAL A 174 -7.37 -7.04 2.14
CA VAL A 174 -6.90 -8.16 2.96
C VAL A 174 -5.39 -8.08 3.18
N PHE A 175 -4.61 -7.82 2.14
CA PHE A 175 -3.16 -7.92 2.21
C PHE A 175 -2.48 -6.60 2.63
N PHE A 176 -2.84 -5.47 2.03
CA PHE A 176 -2.27 -4.17 2.38
C PHE A 176 -3.00 -3.47 3.53
N GLY A 177 -4.23 -3.87 3.87
CA GLY A 177 -4.91 -3.42 5.08
C GLY A 177 -4.68 -4.38 6.25
N ALA A 178 -5.32 -5.53 6.22
CA ALA A 178 -5.34 -6.42 7.40
C ALA A 178 -3.98 -7.09 7.69
N ALA A 179 -3.30 -7.65 6.68
CA ALA A 179 -2.04 -8.34 6.90
C ALA A 179 -0.90 -7.37 7.27
N PHE A 180 -0.88 -6.17 6.67
CA PHE A 180 0.07 -5.11 7.04
C PHE A 180 -0.17 -4.58 8.45
N ALA A 181 -1.41 -4.26 8.80
CA ALA A 181 -1.76 -3.87 10.17
C ALA A 181 -1.42 -4.98 11.19
N TYR A 182 -1.62 -6.25 10.83
CA TYR A 182 -1.19 -7.37 11.66
C TYR A 182 0.33 -7.42 11.80
N SER A 183 1.08 -7.28 10.71
CA SER A 183 2.56 -7.26 10.75
C SER A 183 3.09 -6.12 11.61
N TYR A 184 2.49 -4.93 11.49
CA TYR A 184 2.79 -3.77 12.33
C TYR A 184 2.48 -4.06 13.80
N SER A 185 1.36 -4.71 14.11
CA SER A 185 1.00 -5.08 15.49
C SER A 185 1.99 -6.00 16.21
N VAL A 186 2.83 -6.70 15.43
CA VAL A 186 3.85 -7.64 15.93
C VAL A 186 5.21 -6.96 16.05
N ASN A 187 5.59 -6.12 15.08
CA ASN A 187 6.96 -5.62 14.97
C ASN A 187 7.10 -4.08 15.12
N GLY A 188 6.01 -3.32 14.96
CA GLY A 188 5.99 -1.87 15.13
C GLY A 188 6.82 -1.07 14.13
N LYS A 189 7.19 -1.64 12.96
CA LYS A 189 8.01 -0.96 11.95
C LYS A 189 7.21 -0.63 10.68
N ALA A 190 6.77 0.61 10.56
CA ALA A 190 6.05 1.10 9.38
C ALA A 190 6.93 1.08 8.12
N SER A 191 8.21 1.43 8.22
CA SER A 191 9.13 1.42 7.06
C SER A 191 9.30 0.03 6.43
N SER A 192 9.25 -1.05 7.22
CA SER A 192 9.27 -2.41 6.69
C SER A 192 8.02 -2.71 5.84
N LEU A 193 6.86 -2.12 6.17
CA LEU A 193 5.66 -2.21 5.35
C LEU A 193 5.80 -1.44 4.03
N VAL A 194 6.48 -0.28 4.02
CA VAL A 194 6.77 0.45 2.77
C VAL A 194 7.58 -0.42 1.82
N ILE A 195 8.60 -1.12 2.33
CA ILE A 195 9.42 -2.02 1.48
C ILE A 195 8.57 -3.21 1.00
N ALA A 196 7.77 -3.82 1.87
CA ALA A 196 6.87 -4.91 1.49
C ALA A 196 5.82 -4.47 0.45
N TYR A 197 5.31 -3.24 0.57
CA TYR A 197 4.41 -2.60 -0.39
C TYR A 197 5.06 -2.52 -1.77
N LEU A 198 6.28 -1.97 -1.84
CA LEU A 198 7.04 -1.84 -3.08
C LEU A 198 7.37 -3.20 -3.71
N ILE A 199 7.69 -4.21 -2.91
CA ILE A 199 7.89 -5.59 -3.39
C ILE A 199 6.59 -6.17 -3.96
N SER A 200 5.42 -5.72 -3.53
CA SER A 200 4.14 -6.32 -3.91
C SER A 200 3.49 -5.66 -5.13
N GLU A 201 3.80 -4.41 -5.39
CA GLU A 201 3.10 -3.55 -6.33
C GLU A 201 3.40 -3.89 -7.81
N LEU A 202 2.53 -4.70 -8.44
CA LEU A 202 2.72 -5.14 -9.82
C LEU A 202 2.88 -4.00 -10.85
N PRO A 203 2.11 -2.91 -10.80
CA PRO A 203 2.27 -1.78 -11.71
C PRO A 203 3.63 -1.07 -11.62
N LEU A 204 4.24 -1.03 -10.42
CA LEU A 204 5.61 -0.53 -10.27
C LEU A 204 6.58 -1.42 -11.05
N TRP A 205 6.52 -2.73 -10.83
CA TRP A 205 7.44 -3.67 -11.48
C TRP A 205 7.19 -3.78 -12.97
N TRP A 206 5.96 -3.54 -13.45
CA TRP A 206 5.70 -3.37 -14.87
C TRP A 206 6.50 -2.19 -15.43
N CYS A 207 6.46 -1.01 -14.80
CA CYS A 207 7.22 0.15 -15.25
C CYS A 207 8.73 -0.12 -15.34
N LEU A 208 9.26 -0.89 -14.40
CA LEU A 208 10.70 -1.20 -14.30
C LEU A 208 11.15 -2.30 -15.28
N LEU A 209 10.33 -3.33 -15.47
CA LEU A 209 10.72 -4.55 -16.17
C LEU A 209 10.13 -4.66 -17.58
N TYR A 210 9.23 -3.76 -17.98
CA TYR A 210 8.59 -3.80 -19.30
C TYR A 210 9.55 -3.99 -20.49
N PRO A 211 10.65 -3.21 -20.58
CA PRO A 211 11.61 -3.34 -21.68
C PRO A 211 12.36 -4.68 -21.73
N LEU A 212 12.34 -5.43 -20.62
CA LEU A 212 13.06 -6.70 -20.47
C LEU A 212 12.19 -7.93 -20.82
N GLY A 213 10.90 -7.70 -21.11
CA GLY A 213 9.95 -8.72 -21.59
C GLY A 213 9.38 -9.64 -20.50
N GLY A 214 8.40 -10.46 -20.90
CA GLY A 214 7.63 -11.33 -20.00
C GLY A 214 8.48 -12.31 -19.19
N THR A 215 9.58 -12.82 -19.75
CA THR A 215 10.47 -13.77 -19.05
C THR A 215 11.08 -13.16 -17.79
N VAL A 216 11.57 -11.92 -17.86
CA VAL A 216 12.15 -11.25 -16.69
C VAL A 216 11.07 -10.91 -15.67
N PHE A 217 9.88 -10.51 -16.14
CA PHE A 217 8.73 -10.28 -15.28
C PHE A 217 8.32 -11.55 -14.51
N VAL A 218 8.23 -12.71 -15.18
CA VAL A 218 7.98 -14.01 -14.56
C VAL A 218 9.07 -14.38 -13.55
N GLY A 219 10.34 -14.08 -13.87
CA GLY A 219 11.45 -14.27 -12.95
C GLY A 219 11.25 -13.52 -11.64
N TYR A 220 10.85 -12.24 -11.72
CA TYR A 220 10.51 -11.44 -10.55
C TYR A 220 9.29 -12.01 -9.78
N MET A 221 8.23 -12.43 -10.48
CA MET A 221 7.04 -13.06 -9.88
C MET A 221 7.37 -14.35 -9.14
N THR A 222 8.28 -15.15 -9.70
CA THR A 222 8.77 -16.39 -9.09
C THR A 222 9.62 -16.08 -7.86
N ALA A 223 10.54 -15.11 -7.97
CA ALA A 223 11.42 -14.72 -6.88
C ALA A 223 10.64 -14.23 -5.66
N ARG A 224 9.63 -13.35 -5.84
CA ARG A 224 8.82 -12.86 -4.71
C ARG A 224 7.98 -13.97 -4.07
N PHE A 225 7.43 -14.90 -4.87
CA PHE A 225 6.72 -16.06 -4.35
C PHE A 225 7.63 -16.95 -3.48
N LEU A 226 8.79 -17.35 -4.01
CA LEU A 226 9.76 -18.18 -3.29
C LEU A 226 10.30 -17.49 -2.04
N LEU A 227 10.56 -16.17 -2.12
CA LEU A 227 11.00 -15.39 -0.98
C LEU A 227 9.95 -15.37 0.15
N SER A 228 8.68 -15.12 -0.20
CA SER A 228 7.58 -15.17 0.79
C SER A 228 7.38 -16.55 1.39
N ALA A 229 7.52 -17.61 0.59
CA ALA A 229 7.44 -18.99 1.08
C ALA A 229 8.57 -19.29 2.08
N CYS A 230 9.81 -18.91 1.73
CA CYS A 230 10.98 -19.06 2.60
C CYS A 230 10.78 -18.35 3.94
N PHE A 231 10.29 -17.11 3.92
CA PHE A 231 10.00 -16.39 5.16
C PHE A 231 8.84 -17.01 5.94
N LEU A 232 7.78 -17.44 5.28
CA LEU A 232 6.66 -18.13 5.93
C LEU A 232 7.14 -19.37 6.69
N PHE A 233 7.92 -20.24 6.05
CA PHE A 233 8.46 -21.42 6.71
C PHE A 233 9.40 -21.09 7.89
N ARG A 234 10.18 -20.01 7.79
CA ARG A 234 11.03 -19.54 8.90
C ARG A 234 10.26 -19.03 10.10
N HIS A 235 9.04 -18.50 9.90
CA HIS A 235 8.19 -18.02 11.01
C HIS A 235 7.29 -19.13 11.58
N LEU A 236 7.20 -20.29 10.92
CA LEU A 236 6.43 -21.45 11.37
C LEU A 236 7.28 -22.55 12.05
N ALA A 237 8.58 -22.60 11.74
CA ALA A 237 9.55 -23.53 12.33
C ALA A 237 10.05 -23.04 13.70
#